data_AF-A0A537ZFZ3-F1
#
_entry.id   AF-A0A537ZFZ3-F1
#
_cell.length_a   1.000
_cell.length_b   1.000
_cell.length_c   1.000
_cell.angle_alpha   90.00
_cell.angle_beta   90.00
_cell.angle_gamma   90.00
#
_symmetry.space_group_name_H-M   'P 1'
#
loop_
_entity.id
_entity.type
_entity.pdbx_description
1 polymer ?
#
loop_
_entity_poly.entity_id
_entity_poly.type
_entity_poly.pdbx_seq_one_letter_code
_entity_poly.pdbx_strand_id
1 'polypeptide(L)' 'MSITAQRNLTAAQWSHNGDALGTADLTAPANQVFGINVFGPAAQRQHLPKSVYARLELPLAGGELLDDELADAVASAMR' A
#
# COMPACT_ATOMS: atom_id res chain seq x y z
N MET A 1 2.87 28.53 38.76
CA MET A 1 2.59 27.70 37.56
C MET A 1 1.90 26.43 38.01
N SER A 2 0.82 26.00 37.34
CA SER A 2 0.05 24.80 37.71
C SER A 2 0.74 23.52 37.22
N ILE A 3 0.67 22.43 38.01
CA ILE A 3 1.23 21.11 37.70
C ILE A 3 0.77 20.58 36.33
N THR A 4 -0.46 20.91 35.94
CA THR A 4 -1.05 20.51 34.66
C THR A 4 -0.34 21.19 33.48
N ALA A 5 0.03 22.47 33.62
CA ALA A 5 0.75 23.18 32.57
C ALA A 5 2.17 22.60 32.39
N GLN A 6 2.85 22.27 33.49
CA GLN A 6 4.17 21.64 33.44
C GLN A 6 4.13 20.24 32.79
N ARG A 7 3.13 19.41 33.10
CA ARG A 7 2.94 18.10 32.45
C ARG A 7 2.68 18.21 30.95
N ASN A 8 1.87 19.17 30.54
CA ASN A 8 1.55 19.35 29.12
C ASN A 8 2.76 19.83 28.32
N LEU A 9 3.62 20.67 28.91
CA LEU A 9 4.85 21.14 28.27
C LEU A 9 5.89 20.01 28.10
N THR A 10 6.03 19.11 29.07
CA THR A 10 6.94 17.96 28.94
C THR A 10 6.40 16.89 27.99
N ALA A 11 5.09 16.67 27.96
CA ALA A 11 4.45 15.74 27.02
C ALA A 11 4.45 16.25 25.57
N ALA A 12 4.51 17.58 25.36
CA ALA A 12 4.55 18.20 24.04
C ALA A 12 5.97 18.26 23.42
N GLN A 13 6.94 17.52 23.97
CA GLN A 13 8.24 17.37 23.32
C GLN A 13 8.10 16.40 22.14
N TRP A 14 7.96 16.96 20.94
CA TRP A 14 7.95 16.19 19.70
C TRP A 14 9.38 15.81 19.30
N SER A 15 9.69 14.51 19.29
CA SER A 15 10.85 13.99 18.57
C SER A 15 10.50 13.79 17.09
N HIS A 16 11.40 14.14 16.18
CA HIS A 16 11.19 13.85 14.77
C HIS A 16 11.34 12.33 14.54
N ASN A 17 10.22 11.64 14.29
CA ASN A 17 10.23 10.19 14.03
C ASN A 17 10.84 9.82 12.66
N GLY A 18 11.14 10.82 11.82
CA GLY A 18 11.70 10.62 10.48
C GLY A 18 13.22 10.48 10.44
N ASP A 19 13.94 10.84 11.52
CA ASP A 19 15.42 10.81 11.54
C ASP A 19 15.97 9.38 11.44
N ALA A 20 15.21 8.39 11.92
CA ALA A 20 15.55 6.97 11.84
C ALA A 20 15.50 6.40 10.40
N LEU A 21 14.84 7.09 9.45
CA LEU A 21 14.73 6.63 8.07
C LEU A 21 15.92 7.06 7.21
N GLY A 22 16.73 8.02 7.67
CA GLY A 22 17.84 8.60 6.91
C GLY A 22 17.43 9.14 5.54
N THR A 23 18.41 9.53 4.73
CA THR A 23 18.20 9.74 3.29
C THR A 23 18.56 8.43 2.60
N ALA A 24 17.56 7.57 2.36
CA ALA A 24 17.80 6.31 1.68
C ALA A 24 18.33 6.55 0.26
N ASP A 25 19.42 5.88 -0.12
CA ASP A 25 19.96 5.91 -1.49
C ASP A 25 19.03 5.13 -2.42
N LEU A 26 18.22 5.84 -3.22
CA LEU A 26 17.24 5.24 -4.12
C LEU A 26 17.88 4.53 -5.33
N THR A 27 19.19 4.62 -5.52
CA THR A 27 19.92 3.86 -6.56
C THR A 27 20.16 2.41 -6.15
N ALA A 28 20.20 2.13 -4.84
CA ALA A 28 20.35 0.78 -4.33
C ALA A 28 19.08 -0.06 -4.60
N PRO A 29 19.17 -1.25 -5.20
CA PRO A 29 18.00 -2.10 -5.48
C PRO A 29 17.15 -2.41 -4.24
N ALA A 30 17.78 -2.56 -3.07
CA ALA A 30 17.09 -2.82 -1.80
C ALA A 30 16.15 -1.68 -1.36
N ASN A 31 16.37 -0.45 -1.86
CA ASN A 31 15.57 0.72 -1.52
C ASN A 31 14.44 0.97 -2.54
N GLN A 32 14.33 0.16 -3.60
CA GLN A 32 13.26 0.22 -4.59
C GLN A 32 12.01 -0.53 -4.09
N VAL A 33 11.46 -0.07 -2.96
CA VAL A 33 10.32 -0.69 -2.27
C VAL A 33 8.96 -0.18 -2.77
N PHE A 34 8.94 0.68 -3.79
CA PHE A 34 7.70 1.20 -4.34
C PHE A 34 6.86 0.06 -4.93
N GLY A 35 5.59 -0.04 -4.50
CA GLY A 35 4.65 -1.02 -5.04
C GLY A 35 4.87 -2.47 -4.58
N ILE A 36 5.75 -2.74 -3.61
CA ILE A 36 5.97 -4.13 -3.14
C ILE A 36 4.79 -4.69 -2.34
N ASN A 37 4.04 -3.82 -1.65
CA ASN A 37 2.91 -4.20 -0.78
C ASN A 37 1.55 -3.87 -1.42
N VAL A 38 1.49 -3.82 -2.76
CA VAL A 38 0.23 -3.56 -3.47
C VAL A 38 -0.05 -4.70 -4.45
N PHE A 39 -1.33 -5.00 -4.64
CA PHE A 39 -1.79 -6.00 -5.60
C PHE A 39 -1.78 -5.42 -7.03
N GLY A 40 -0.60 -4.99 -7.49
CA GLY A 40 -0.39 -4.44 -8.83
C GLY A 40 -0.32 -5.52 -9.92
N PRO A 41 -0.11 -5.15 -11.19
CA PRO A 41 -0.18 -6.07 -12.33
C PRO A 41 0.75 -7.29 -12.21
N ALA A 42 1.94 -7.13 -11.63
CA ALA A 42 2.85 -8.24 -11.40
C ALA A 42 2.29 -9.27 -10.41
N ALA A 43 1.77 -8.81 -9.27
CA ALA A 43 1.13 -9.67 -8.28
C ALA A 43 -0.17 -10.28 -8.84
N GLN A 44 -1.01 -9.49 -9.51
CA GLN A 44 -2.22 -9.96 -10.17
C GLN A 44 -1.93 -11.12 -11.14
N ARG A 45 -0.89 -11.02 -11.99
CA ARG A 45 -0.52 -12.10 -12.92
C ARG A 45 0.02 -13.35 -12.24
N GLN A 46 0.58 -13.23 -11.04
CA GLN A 46 1.08 -14.36 -10.26
C GLN A 46 -0.04 -15.09 -9.51
N HIS A 47 -1.01 -14.32 -8.99
CA HIS A 47 -2.06 -14.85 -8.11
C HIS A 47 -3.36 -15.18 -8.84
N LEU A 48 -3.67 -14.52 -9.97
CA LEU A 48 -4.90 -14.75 -10.71
C LEU A 48 -4.74 -15.81 -11.80
N PRO A 49 -5.75 -16.68 -12.02
CA PRO A 49 -5.83 -17.48 -13.22
C PRO A 49 -5.80 -16.61 -14.48
N LYS A 50 -5.15 -17.09 -15.54
CA LYS A 50 -4.96 -16.33 -16.80
C LYS A 50 -6.27 -15.75 -17.37
N SER A 51 -7.35 -16.53 -17.31
CA SER A 51 -8.69 -16.12 -17.77
C SER A 51 -9.28 -14.99 -16.92
N VAL A 52 -9.09 -15.04 -15.59
CA VAL A 52 -9.55 -14.04 -14.64
C VAL A 52 -8.76 -12.74 -14.83
N TYR A 53 -7.44 -12.82 -14.95
CA TYR A 53 -6.58 -11.66 -15.23
C TYR A 53 -6.98 -10.95 -16.53
N ALA A 54 -7.20 -11.71 -17.62
CA ALA A 54 -7.62 -11.13 -18.90
C ALA A 54 -8.99 -10.43 -18.82
N ARG A 55 -9.94 -11.01 -18.05
CA ARG A 55 -11.25 -10.40 -17.80
C ARG A 55 -11.16 -9.14 -16.94
N LEU A 56 -10.14 -9.03 -16.07
CA LEU A 56 -9.93 -7.87 -15.20
C LEU A 56 -9.36 -6.66 -15.95
N GLU A 57 -8.55 -6.85 -17.00
CA GLU A 57 -7.94 -5.72 -17.74
C GLU A 57 -8.97 -4.86 -18.49
N LEU A 58 -10.08 -5.45 -18.95
CA LEU A 58 -11.15 -4.76 -19.68
C LEU A 58 -11.87 -3.70 -18.82
N PRO A 59 -12.45 -4.05 -17.64
CA PRO A 59 -13.07 -3.08 -16.74
C PRO A 59 -12.12 -2.00 -16.25
N LEU A 60 -10.85 -2.34 -15.99
CA LEU A 60 -9.85 -1.38 -15.54
C LEU A 60 -9.52 -0.32 -16.59
N ALA A 61 -9.51 -0.69 -17.87
CA ALA A 61 -9.27 0.25 -18.97
C ALA A 61 -10.50 1.09 -19.32
N GLY A 62 -11.69 0.49 -19.26
CA GLY A 62 -12.95 1.13 -19.64
C GLY A 62 -13.65 1.90 -18.51
N GLY A 63 -13.26 1.68 -17.25
CA GLY A 63 -13.99 2.18 -16.08
C GLY A 63 -15.36 1.51 -15.90
N GLU A 64 -15.55 0.31 -16.46
CA GLU A 64 -16.79 -0.46 -16.33
C GLU A 64 -16.90 -1.11 -14.95
N LEU A 65 -18.14 -1.44 -14.57
CA LEU A 65 -18.41 -2.16 -13.33
C LEU A 65 -17.83 -3.58 -13.41
N LEU A 66 -17.25 -4.03 -12.30
CA LEU A 66 -16.76 -5.38 -12.15
C LEU A 66 -17.95 -6.32 -11.93
N ASP A 67 -18.00 -7.41 -12.69
CA ASP A 67 -18.94 -8.51 -12.49
C ASP A 67 -18.75 -9.15 -11.10
N ASP A 68 -19.83 -9.48 -10.40
CA ASP A 68 -19.78 -9.96 -9.00
C ASP A 68 -18.94 -11.25 -8.86
N GLU A 69 -19.09 -12.18 -9.81
CA GLU A 69 -18.30 -13.43 -9.82
C GLU A 69 -16.80 -13.15 -10.05
N LEU A 70 -16.48 -12.18 -10.91
CA LEU A 70 -15.12 -11.74 -11.15
C LEU A 70 -14.53 -11.03 -9.92
N ALA A 71 -15.33 -10.23 -9.22
CA ALA A 71 -14.93 -9.54 -8.00
C ALA A 71 -14.55 -10.52 -6.89
N ASP A 72 -15.37 -11.54 -6.66
CA ASP A 72 -15.10 -12.59 -5.66
C ASP A 72 -13.83 -13.39 -5.99
N ALA A 73 -13.62 -13.73 -7.27
CA ALA A 73 -12.41 -14.42 -7.71
C ALA A 73 -11.14 -13.59 -7.43
N VAL A 74 -11.18 -12.27 -7.68
CA VAL A 74 -10.07 -11.37 -7.38
C VAL A 74 -9.88 -11.22 -5.87
N ALA A 75 -10.95 -11.03 -5.11
CA ALA A 75 -10.89 -10.89 -3.65
C ALA A 75 -10.30 -12.13 -2.97
N SER A 76 -10.64 -13.33 -3.45
CA SER A 76 -10.06 -14.59 -2.98
C SER A 76 -8.56 -14.66 -3.22
N ALA A 77 -8.09 -14.17 -4.38
CA ALA A 77 -6.66 -14.15 -4.73
C ALA A 77 -5.85 -13.07 -4.00
N MET A 78 -6.50 -12.09 -3.37
CA MET A 78 -5.87 -11.05 -2.55
C MET A 78 -5.69 -11.44 -1.08
N ARG A 79 -6.32 -12.53 -0.62
CA ARG A 79 -6.17 -13.04 0.75
C ARG A 79 -4.88 -13.82 0.92
#